data_AF-A0A842WY48-F1
#
_entry.id   AF-A0A842WY48-F1
#
_cell.length_a   1.000
_cell.length_b   1.000
_cell.length_c   1.000
_cell.angle_alpha   90.00
_cell.angle_beta   90.00
_cell.angle_gamma   90.00
#
_symmetry.space_group_name_H-M   'P 1'
#
loop_
_entity.id
_entity.type
_entity.pdbx_description
1 polymer ?
#
loop_
_entity_poly.entity_id
_entity_poly.type
_entity_poly.pdbx_seq_one_letter_code
_entity_poly.pdbx_strand_id
1 'polypeptide(L)' 'MNFDCPMVSFELEIQNLIAIGDVEHELDLKYLSQFLEFCIYQPCRFPELNWRSREFGVTVTLFGNEWFTIM' A
#
# COMPACT_ATOMS: atom_id res chain seq x y z
N MET A 1 -12.86 -7.79 -50.06
CA MET A 1 -11.93 -6.87 -49.36
C MET A 1 -11.61 -7.54 -48.04
N ASN A 2 -10.42 -8.12 -47.90
CA ASN A 2 -10.01 -8.78 -46.66
C ASN A 2 -9.40 -7.71 -45.76
N PHE A 3 -10.05 -7.45 -44.63
CA PHE A 3 -9.46 -6.64 -43.56
C PHE A 3 -8.68 -7.59 -42.66
N ASP A 4 -7.46 -7.93 -43.07
CA ASP A 4 -6.48 -8.54 -42.18
C ASP A 4 -5.98 -7.44 -41.22
N CYS A 5 -6.63 -7.32 -40.07
CA CYS A 5 -6.14 -6.50 -38.97
C CYS A 5 -4.98 -7.25 -38.31
N PRO A 6 -3.74 -6.73 -38.32
CA PRO A 6 -2.62 -7.42 -37.68
C PRO A 6 -2.86 -7.43 -36.16
N MET A 7 -2.99 -8.63 -35.59
CA MET A 7 -3.05 -8.78 -34.14
C MET A 7 -1.69 -8.44 -33.53
N VAL A 8 -1.54 -7.18 -33.11
CA VAL A 8 -0.41 -6.72 -32.30
C VAL A 8 -0.51 -7.38 -30.93
N SER A 9 0.43 -8.25 -30.59
CA SER A 9 0.55 -8.82 -29.25
C SER A 9 1.09 -7.75 -28.29
N PHE A 10 0.25 -7.28 -27.38
CA PHE A 10 0.67 -6.41 -26.28
C PHE A 10 1.23 -7.26 -25.14
N GLU A 11 2.47 -7.00 -24.74
CA GLU A 11 3.04 -7.55 -23.51
C GLU A 11 2.53 -6.72 -22.33
N LEU A 12 1.80 -7.38 -21.42
CA LEU A 12 1.31 -6.78 -20.19
C LEU A 12 2.31 -7.08 -19.07
N GLU A 13 2.91 -6.04 -18.50
CA GLU A 13 3.80 -6.14 -17.35
C GLU A 13 3.18 -5.43 -16.14
N ILE A 14 3.11 -6.14 -15.01
CA ILE A 14 2.63 -5.57 -13.75
C ILE A 14 3.74 -4.70 -13.15
N GLN A 15 3.51 -3.39 -13.09
CA GLN A 15 4.48 -2.43 -12.57
C GLN A 15 4.38 -2.24 -11.05
N ASN A 16 3.17 -2.32 -10.52
CA ASN A 16 2.91 -2.23 -9.09
C ASN A 16 1.56 -2.85 -8.76
N LEU A 17 1.39 -3.31 -7.51
CA LEU A 17 0.11 -3.77 -6.99
C LEU A 17 -0.21 -2.98 -5.73
N ILE A 18 -1.43 -2.48 -5.61
CA ILE A 18 -1.93 -1.86 -4.39
C ILE A 18 -3.08 -2.72 -3.87
N ALA A 19 -2.95 -3.14 -2.63
CA ALA A 19 -4.01 -3.82 -1.90
C ALA A 19 -4.54 -2.89 -0.79
N ILE A 20 -5.84 -3.02 -0.50
CA ILE A 20 -6.53 -2.30 0.57
C ILE A 20 -7.24 -3.35 1.41
N GLY A 21 -7.22 -3.18 2.73
CA GLY A 21 -7.95 -4.01 3.65
C GLY A 21 -8.37 -3.24 4.90
N ASP A 22 -9.11 -3.93 5.74
CA ASP A 22 -9.60 -3.43 7.02
C ASP A 22 -9.18 -4.42 8.12
N VAL A 23 -8.80 -3.92 9.31
CA VAL A 23 -8.37 -4.73 10.47
C VAL A 23 -9.48 -4.94 11.50
N GLU A 24 -10.68 -4.42 11.23
CA GLU A 24 -11.92 -4.46 12.02
C GLU A 24 -11.78 -3.88 13.45
N HIS A 25 -10.72 -3.12 13.69
CA HIS A 25 -10.36 -2.54 14.98
C HIS A 25 -9.65 -1.19 14.80
N GLU A 26 -10.00 -0.22 15.64
CA GLU A 26 -9.30 1.06 15.69
C GLU A 26 -7.82 0.88 16.05
N LEU A 27 -6.96 1.66 15.38
CA LEU A 27 -5.51 1.58 15.53
C LEU A 27 -4.97 2.81 16.25
N ASP A 28 -4.28 2.59 17.38
CA ASP A 28 -3.48 3.65 18.01
C ASP A 28 -2.15 3.80 17.24
N LEU A 29 -2.16 4.68 16.23
CA LEU A 29 -0.99 4.95 15.40
C LEU A 29 0.20 5.49 16.20
N LYS A 30 -0.06 6.22 17.30
CA LYS A 30 1.01 6.74 18.16
C LYS A 30 1.67 5.61 18.93
N TYR A 31 0.89 4.68 19.46
CA TYR A 31 1.40 3.46 20.08
C TYR A 31 2.19 2.64 19.06
N LEU A 32 1.59 2.31 17.91
CA LEU A 32 2.23 1.51 16.85
C LEU A 32 3.56 2.11 16.38
N SER A 33 3.65 3.44 16.27
CA SER A 33 4.89 4.13 15.86
C SER A 33 6.09 3.89 16.79
N GLN A 34 5.85 3.46 18.03
CA GLN A 34 6.91 3.15 19.00
C GLN A 34 7.47 1.73 18.83
N PHE A 35 6.71 0.82 18.19
CA PHE A 35 7.08 -0.59 18.03
C PHE A 35 7.51 -0.94 16.61
N LEU A 36 6.96 -0.22 15.61
CA LEU A 36 7.26 -0.48 14.21
C LEU A 36 8.58 0.18 13.81
N GLU A 37 9.60 -0.63 13.56
CA GLU A 37 10.85 -0.14 12.97
C GLU A 37 10.61 0.40 11.56
N PHE A 38 11.37 1.43 11.18
CA PHE A 38 11.28 2.08 9.86
C PHE A 38 9.87 2.61 9.53
N CYS A 39 9.10 2.98 10.56
CA CYS A 39 7.87 3.73 10.38
C CYS A 39 8.11 5.24 10.40
N ILE A 40 7.25 5.96 9.68
CA ILE A 40 7.16 7.41 9.67
C ILE A 40 5.73 7.77 10.08
N TYR A 41 5.61 8.43 11.22
CA TYR A 41 4.35 8.96 11.71
C TYR A 41 4.53 10.43 12.08
N GLN A 42 3.88 11.31 11.31
CA GLN A 42 3.97 12.77 11.48
C GLN A 42 2.55 13.36 11.47
N PRO A 43 1.76 13.22 12.55
CA PRO A 43 0.33 13.58 12.58
C PRO A 43 0.03 15.04 12.20
N CYS A 44 0.99 15.95 12.42
CA CYS A 44 0.85 17.35 12.00
C CYS A 44 0.93 17.56 10.47
N ARG A 45 1.54 16.61 9.74
CA ARG A 45 1.74 16.67 8.30
C ARG A 45 0.82 15.70 7.56
N PHE A 46 0.71 14.46 8.05
CA PHE A 46 -0.16 13.42 7.53
C PHE A 46 -0.75 12.60 8.69
N PRO A 47 -2.07 12.33 8.68
CA PRO A 47 -2.72 11.59 9.76
C PRO A 47 -2.38 10.10 9.77
N GLU A 48 -1.95 9.51 8.66
CA GLU A 48 -1.58 8.10 8.52
C GLU A 48 -0.16 7.76 9.00
N LEU A 49 0.06 6.49 9.35
CA LEU A 49 1.37 5.92 9.65
C LEU A 49 1.88 5.15 8.43
N ASN A 50 3.09 5.49 7.96
CA ASN A 50 3.73 4.79 6.87
C ASN A 50 4.81 3.86 7.41
N TRP A 51 4.67 2.55 7.20
CA TRP A 51 5.60 1.53 7.66
C TRP A 51 6.20 0.79 6.48
N ARG A 52 7.53 0.70 6.43
CA ARG A 52 8.24 -0.08 5.40
C ARG A 52 8.78 -1.38 5.99
N SER A 53 8.17 -2.49 5.64
CA SER A 53 8.65 -3.81 6.08
C SER A 53 9.90 -4.21 5.30
N ARG A 54 11.01 -4.41 6.01
CA ARG A 54 12.24 -4.95 5.40
C ARG A 54 12.14 -6.44 5.06
N GLU A 55 11.31 -7.18 5.81
CA GLU A 55 11.15 -8.62 5.63
C GLU A 55 10.39 -8.94 4.34
N PHE A 56 9.29 -8.21 4.09
CA PHE A 56 8.41 -8.47 2.94
C PHE A 56 8.67 -7.55 1.75
N GLY A 57 9.50 -6.51 1.91
CA GLY A 57 9.80 -5.56 0.85
C GLY A 57 8.62 -4.64 0.45
N VAL A 58 7.56 -4.60 1.27
CA VAL A 58 6.36 -3.81 1.04
C VAL A 58 6.30 -2.57 1.92
N THR A 59 5.51 -1.60 1.48
CA THR A 59 5.12 -0.42 2.25
C THR A 59 3.66 -0.56 2.65
N VAL A 60 3.39 -0.39 3.94
CA VAL A 60 2.06 -0.42 4.53
C VAL A 60 1.71 0.97 5.01
N THR A 61 0.56 1.48 4.62
CA THR A 61 -0.01 2.70 5.19
C THR A 61 -1.16 2.31 6.11
N LEU A 62 -1.06 2.66 7.38
CA LEU A 62 -2.08 2.39 8.40
C LEU A 62 -2.87 3.67 8.70
N PHE A 63 -4.19 3.54 8.75
CA PHE A 63 -5.09 4.60 9.15
C PHE A 63 -5.69 4.30 10.52
N GLY A 64 -5.97 5.34 11.31
CA GLY A 64 -6.55 5.16 12.65
C GLY A 64 -7.97 4.58 12.62
N ASN A 65 -8.66 4.73 11.49
CA ASN A 65 -10.02 4.25 11.24
C ASN A 65 -10.06 2.84 10.62
N GLU A 66 -9.21 1.91 11.09
CA GLU A 66 -9.29 0.47 10.77
C GLU A 66 -8.81 0.07 9.36
N TRP A 67 -8.63 1.02 8.44
CA TRP A 67 -8.13 0.75 7.09
C TRP A 67 -6.61 0.64 7.04
N PHE A 68 -6.13 -0.13 6.07
CA PHE A 68 -4.73 -0.13 5.64
C PHE A 68 -4.59 -0.29 4.13
N THR A 69 -3.47 0.20 3.60
CA THR A 69 -3.02 -0.13 2.24
C THR A 69 -1.67 -0.81 2.27
N ILE A 70 -1.41 -1.67 1.28
CA ILE A 70 -0.10 -2.30 1.06
C ILE A 70 0.28 -2.08 -0.40
N MET A 71 1.53 -1.66 -0.62
CA MET A 71 2.14 -1.45 -1.93
C MET A 71 3.58 -1.93 -1.96
#